data_AF-A0A7W1TGN7-F1
#
_entry.id   AF-A0A7W1TGN7-F1
#
_cell.length_a   1.000
_cell.length_b   1.000
_cell.length_c   1.000
_cell.angle_alpha   90.00
_cell.angle_beta   90.00
_cell.angle_gamma   90.00
#
_symmetry.space_group_name_H-M   'P 1'
#
loop_
_entity.id
_entity.type
_entity.pdbx_description
1 polymer ?
#
loop_
_entity_poly.entity_id
_entity_poly.type
_entity_poly.pdbx_seq_one_letter_code
_entity_poly.pdbx_strand_id
1 'polypeptide(L)'
;MKPKTYTLFRLPLPATSRIAWWLASAALVLLASRHLPDHLWNSYAHVDLGYVGVALLSVGGNTLAKALRWRRLLAAAGHTIALTQLLQAVIIGQMLNWIAPARVGDVGRAYLLGDDAPAPMLTLATVGVEKLLDVIAYAFVALVVVIWVPLPGWLGTSLRSLIGAGMVVGGGILLVLRARIQVGWTLLRLAHFMPIDRWERLVTRLQTGFQGFAALAHHNDQNVLIGWSAVIWLTAILNNVLVMLAVGLHLPWPAALLLLVGLQAGIALPGLPGTVGVFEYACVAILALWSVQQSVALSYAVLLHGVVMLPPVVVGAVLWGRMLQNNVRNGVEQDARARLSSPSSAVELLGVRVDCLDTASMLERVGTWCEQRRSRTIAYANAHCLNLAATHPDYRAILKRTDLVYSDGIGVVLAARLLGGVTLHKATGADWIDQFCGLAATKGWRIFILAGRPGIAERACAVLQERYPSLQLVGTCDGFFHSKSETAVIDELGKTQPHVLFVGMGTPHQEQWIDHHHGALPHTVCWPVGALFDYVAEVEPRAPRWMRATGLEWAWRLLVDPRGKWRRYVLGNPLFVYRVLCQKWRQH
;
A
#
# COMPACT_ATOMS: atom_id res chain seq x y z
N MET A 1 -21.05 22.98 -5.25
CA MET A 1 -19.78 22.24 -5.04
C MET A 1 -20.12 20.88 -4.43
N LYS A 2 -19.92 19.78 -5.15
CA LYS A 2 -20.21 18.41 -4.64
C LYS A 2 -18.95 17.85 -3.96
N PRO A 3 -19.06 17.18 -2.80
CA PRO A 3 -17.90 16.64 -2.08
C PRO A 3 -17.26 15.50 -2.87
N LYS A 4 -15.93 15.56 -3.03
CA LYS A 4 -15.14 14.55 -3.74
C LYS A 4 -14.74 13.45 -2.76
N THR A 5 -15.41 12.30 -2.83
CA THR A 5 -15.05 11.09 -2.10
C THR A 5 -13.65 10.57 -2.51
N TYR A 6 -12.66 10.59 -1.62
CA TYR A 6 -11.33 9.99 -1.86
C TYR A 6 -11.25 8.58 -1.25
N THR A 7 -11.86 7.60 -1.92
CA THR A 7 -11.83 6.18 -1.55
C THR A 7 -10.62 5.47 -2.17
N LEU A 8 -9.51 5.34 -1.44
CA LEU A 8 -8.23 4.79 -1.96
C LEU A 8 -8.12 3.26 -1.99
N PHE A 9 -9.14 2.49 -1.60
CA PHE A 9 -9.16 1.04 -1.75
C PHE A 9 -10.58 0.54 -2.10
N ARG A 10 -10.79 0.13 -3.36
CA ARG A 10 -11.96 -0.63 -3.81
C ARG A 10 -11.51 -2.07 -4.10
N LEU A 11 -12.05 -3.05 -3.37
CA LEU A 11 -11.75 -4.47 -3.59
C LEU A 11 -13.02 -5.31 -3.51
N PRO A 12 -13.49 -5.93 -4.61
CA PRO A 12 -14.55 -6.92 -4.50
C PRO A 12 -13.94 -8.20 -3.93
N LEU A 13 -14.17 -8.46 -2.65
CA LEU A 13 -13.74 -9.71 -2.01
C LEU A 13 -14.95 -10.63 -1.80
N PRO A 14 -14.99 -11.82 -2.43
CA PRO A 14 -16.05 -12.80 -2.20
C PRO A 14 -16.03 -13.33 -0.76
N ALA A 15 -17.18 -13.79 -0.27
CA ALA A 15 -17.40 -14.22 1.13
C ALA A 15 -16.39 -15.29 1.63
N THR A 16 -15.85 -16.10 0.73
CA THR A 16 -14.82 -17.12 0.99
C THR A 16 -13.49 -16.56 1.49
N SER A 17 -13.18 -15.30 1.16
CA SER A 17 -11.97 -14.62 1.65
C SER A 17 -12.02 -14.27 3.15
N ARG A 18 -13.22 -14.21 3.75
CA ARG A 18 -13.38 -13.88 5.18
C ARG A 18 -12.81 -14.98 6.06
N ILE A 19 -13.14 -16.22 5.74
CA ILE A 19 -12.63 -17.42 6.42
C ILE A 19 -11.12 -17.54 6.18
N ALA A 20 -10.64 -17.24 4.96
CA ALA A 20 -9.23 -17.28 4.64
C ALA A 20 -8.38 -16.31 5.48
N TRP A 21 -8.90 -15.12 5.82
CA TRP A 21 -8.20 -14.19 6.73
C TRP A 21 -8.21 -14.66 8.18
N TRP A 22 -9.34 -15.16 8.68
CA TRP A 22 -9.39 -15.77 10.01
C TRP A 22 -8.46 -16.99 10.11
N LEU A 23 -8.42 -17.82 9.07
CA LEU A 23 -7.53 -18.96 8.97
C LEU A 23 -6.07 -18.55 8.80
N ALA A 24 -5.76 -17.49 8.07
CA ALA A 24 -4.39 -16.99 7.91
C ALA A 24 -3.87 -16.34 9.20
N SER A 25 -4.69 -15.54 9.90
CA SER A 25 -4.36 -14.99 11.21
C SER A 25 -4.23 -16.10 12.26
N ALA A 26 -5.14 -17.08 12.26
CA ALA A 26 -5.04 -18.25 13.13
C ALA A 26 -3.81 -19.10 12.78
N ALA A 27 -3.47 -19.27 11.50
CA ALA A 27 -2.28 -19.99 11.05
C ALA A 27 -0.99 -19.26 11.43
N LEU A 28 -0.94 -17.93 11.37
CA LEU A 28 0.20 -17.15 11.84
C LEU A 28 0.37 -17.25 13.37
N VAL A 29 -0.73 -17.24 14.13
CA VAL A 29 -0.72 -17.48 15.58
C VAL A 29 -0.28 -18.92 15.89
N LEU A 30 -0.75 -19.91 15.12
CA LEU A 30 -0.38 -21.33 15.27
C LEU A 30 1.06 -21.62 14.83
N LEU A 31 1.58 -20.91 13.82
CA LEU A 31 2.97 -21.01 13.39
C LEU A 31 3.91 -20.35 14.39
N ALA A 32 3.52 -19.20 14.95
CA ALA A 32 4.25 -18.56 16.04
C ALA A 32 4.26 -19.42 17.32
N SER A 33 3.16 -20.11 17.62
CA SER A 33 3.07 -20.98 18.81
C SER A 33 3.80 -22.31 18.66
N ARG A 34 4.00 -22.82 17.43
CA ARG A 34 4.76 -24.06 17.14
C ARG A 34 6.26 -23.96 17.37
N HIS A 35 6.81 -22.75 17.49
CA HIS A 35 8.23 -22.52 17.79
C HIS A 35 8.47 -22.11 19.25
N LEU A 36 7.44 -22.11 20.09
CA LEU A 36 7.61 -21.87 21.52
C LEU A 36 8.17 -23.14 22.19
N PRO A 37 9.29 -23.05 22.93
CA PRO A 37 9.85 -24.20 23.61
C PRO A 37 8.87 -24.84 24.61
N ASP A 38 8.94 -26.16 24.79
CA ASP A 38 8.01 -26.90 25.67
C ASP A 38 7.99 -26.39 27.12
N HIS A 39 9.12 -25.87 27.61
CA HIS A 39 9.22 -25.28 28.95
C HIS A 39 8.41 -23.99 29.12
N LEU A 40 8.03 -23.33 28.02
CA LEU A 40 7.28 -22.07 28.04
C LEU A 40 5.79 -22.32 28.36
N TRP A 41 5.25 -23.46 27.94
CA TRP A 41 3.88 -23.88 28.26
C TRP A 41 3.68 -24.15 29.75
N ASN A 42 4.68 -24.76 30.40
CA ASN A 42 4.66 -24.99 31.85
C ASN A 42 4.64 -23.68 32.65
N SER A 43 5.35 -22.63 32.18
CA SER A 43 5.29 -21.30 32.78
C SER A 43 3.92 -20.64 32.67
N TYR A 44 3.09 -21.01 31.68
CA TYR A 44 1.75 -20.47 31.50
C TYR A 44 0.66 -21.17 32.31
N ALA A 45 0.93 -22.35 32.85
CA ALA A 45 -0.02 -23.07 33.72
C ALA A 45 -0.40 -22.27 34.99
N HIS A 46 0.43 -21.30 35.38
CA HIS A 46 0.25 -20.50 36.60
C HIS A 46 -0.02 -19.02 36.32
N VAL A 47 -0.31 -18.63 35.07
CA VAL A 47 -0.61 -17.23 34.76
C VAL A 47 -1.96 -16.81 35.30
N ASP A 48 -1.98 -15.71 36.05
CA ASP A 48 -3.20 -15.11 36.55
C ASP A 48 -3.90 -14.30 35.45
N LEU A 49 -5.03 -14.83 34.97
CA LEU A 49 -5.83 -14.23 33.91
C LEU A 49 -6.52 -12.93 34.35
N GLY A 50 -6.70 -12.68 35.65
CA GLY A 50 -7.24 -11.43 36.17
C GLY A 50 -6.36 -10.25 35.81
N TYR A 51 -5.05 -10.36 36.07
CA TYR A 51 -4.09 -9.32 35.68
C TYR A 51 -3.99 -9.15 34.16
N VAL A 52 -4.06 -10.24 33.39
CA VAL A 52 -4.09 -10.18 31.92
C VAL A 52 -5.33 -9.42 31.42
N GLY A 53 -6.50 -9.67 32.01
CA GLY A 53 -7.74 -8.97 31.69
C GLY A 53 -7.64 -7.46 31.93
N VAL A 54 -7.09 -7.05 33.07
CA VAL A 54 -6.86 -5.62 33.38
C VAL A 54 -5.82 -5.02 32.43
N ALA A 55 -4.78 -5.76 32.05
CA ALA A 55 -3.79 -5.29 31.09
C ALA A 55 -4.41 -5.05 29.69
N LEU A 56 -5.30 -5.93 29.23
CA LEU A 56 -6.05 -5.74 27.98
C LEU A 56 -6.94 -4.49 28.03
N LEU A 57 -7.60 -4.23 29.16
CA LEU A 57 -8.37 -2.99 29.35
C LEU A 57 -7.48 -1.74 29.32
N SER A 58 -6.31 -1.81 29.95
CA SER A 58 -5.30 -0.75 29.92
C SER A 58 -4.78 -0.48 28.50
N VAL A 59 -4.59 -1.50 27.65
CA VAL A 59 -4.30 -1.33 26.20
C VAL A 59 -5.42 -0.58 25.48
N GLY A 60 -6.69 -0.89 25.79
CA GLY A 60 -7.84 -0.14 25.28
C GLY A 60 -7.83 1.33 25.71
N GLY A 61 -7.60 1.58 27.00
CA GLY A 61 -7.47 2.93 27.56
C GLY A 61 -6.32 3.73 26.94
N ASN A 62 -5.17 3.09 26.73
CA ASN A 62 -4.02 3.68 26.04
C ASN A 62 -4.37 4.12 24.62
N THR A 63 -5.11 3.28 23.89
CA THR A 63 -5.51 3.55 22.51
C THR A 63 -6.53 4.68 22.44
N LEU A 64 -7.48 4.72 23.37
CA LEU A 64 -8.42 5.83 23.51
C LEU A 64 -7.70 7.15 23.84
N ALA A 65 -6.74 7.13 24.77
CA ALA A 65 -5.94 8.31 25.12
C ALA A 65 -5.16 8.84 23.91
N LYS A 66 -4.59 7.96 23.07
CA LYS A 66 -3.96 8.34 21.80
C LYS A 66 -4.95 9.03 20.85
N ALA A 67 -6.16 8.48 20.69
CA ALA A 67 -7.19 9.10 19.85
C ALA A 67 -7.66 10.47 20.37
N LEU A 68 -7.79 10.63 21.70
CA LEU A 68 -8.16 11.89 22.35
C LEU A 68 -7.05 12.95 22.23
N ARG A 69 -5.79 12.55 22.41
CA ARG A 69 -4.61 13.40 22.15
C ARG A 69 -4.62 13.92 20.72
N TRP A 70 -4.82 13.00 19.77
CA TRP A 70 -4.86 13.35 18.35
C TRP A 70 -6.04 14.25 17.98
N ARG A 71 -7.21 14.04 18.60
CA ARG A 71 -8.37 14.93 18.47
C ARG A 71 -8.03 16.35 18.87
N ARG A 72 -7.28 16.55 19.96
CA ARG A 72 -6.86 17.90 20.39
C ARG A 72 -5.89 18.55 19.41
N LEU A 73 -4.91 17.79 18.89
CA LEU A 73 -3.97 18.29 17.87
C LEU A 73 -4.70 18.79 16.62
N LEU A 74 -5.70 18.05 16.15
CA LEU A 74 -6.51 18.43 14.99
C LEU A 74 -7.44 19.60 15.30
N ALA A 75 -8.05 19.64 16.48
CA ALA A 75 -8.91 20.74 16.91
C ALA A 75 -8.14 22.06 17.03
N ALA A 76 -6.90 22.03 17.54
CA ALA A 76 -6.02 23.20 17.59
C ALA A 76 -5.66 23.73 16.18
N ALA A 77 -5.68 22.85 15.18
CA ALA A 77 -5.47 23.21 13.78
C ALA A 77 -6.78 23.61 13.05
N GLY A 78 -7.91 23.72 13.77
CA GLY A 78 -9.20 24.14 13.22
C GLY A 78 -10.07 23.01 12.67
N HIS A 79 -9.69 21.73 12.90
CA HIS A 79 -10.43 20.58 12.37
C HIS A 79 -11.12 19.79 13.49
N THR A 80 -12.42 19.59 13.36
CA THR A 80 -13.21 18.79 14.29
C THR A 80 -13.58 17.46 13.64
N ILE A 81 -13.03 16.37 14.19
CA ILE A 81 -13.30 15.01 13.71
C ILE A 81 -13.94 14.20 14.82
N ALA A 82 -14.90 13.35 14.46
CA ALA A 82 -15.57 12.47 15.41
C ALA A 82 -14.56 11.52 16.07
N LEU A 83 -14.69 11.35 17.40
CA LEU A 83 -13.79 10.48 18.16
C LEU A 83 -13.81 9.03 17.65
N THR A 84 -14.96 8.55 17.18
CA THR A 84 -15.10 7.20 16.61
C THR A 84 -14.27 7.01 15.35
N GLN A 85 -14.24 8.00 14.45
CA GLN A 85 -13.42 7.97 13.23
C GLN A 85 -11.93 8.00 13.59
N LEU A 86 -11.53 8.87 14.53
CA LEU A 86 -10.15 8.94 15.00
C LEU A 86 -9.71 7.64 15.67
N LEU A 87 -10.55 7.05 16.50
CA LEU A 87 -10.28 5.79 17.19
C LEU A 87 -10.11 4.65 16.18
N GLN A 88 -10.99 4.55 15.18
CA GLN A 88 -10.86 3.57 14.10
C GLN A 88 -9.54 3.76 13.34
N ALA A 89 -9.21 4.99 12.96
CA ALA A 89 -7.97 5.30 12.26
C ALA A 89 -6.74 4.96 13.11
N VAL A 90 -6.73 5.27 14.42
CA VAL A 90 -5.64 4.91 15.33
C VAL A 90 -5.47 3.40 15.46
N ILE A 91 -6.55 2.65 15.68
CA ILE A 91 -6.50 1.19 15.83
C ILE A 91 -5.99 0.54 14.54
N ILE A 92 -6.54 0.93 13.40
CA ILE A 92 -6.11 0.45 12.08
C ILE A 92 -4.64 0.82 11.82
N GLY A 93 -4.23 2.04 12.14
CA GLY A 93 -2.84 2.48 12.01
C GLY A 93 -1.88 1.64 12.86
N GLN A 94 -2.27 1.33 14.11
CA GLN A 94 -1.49 0.45 14.98
C GLN A 94 -1.38 -0.97 14.41
N MET A 95 -2.48 -1.55 13.93
CA MET A 95 -2.45 -2.84 13.22
C MET A 95 -1.44 -2.81 12.06
N LEU A 96 -1.51 -1.78 11.21
CA LEU A 96 -0.61 -1.66 10.06
C LEU A 96 0.86 -1.51 10.48
N ASN A 97 1.14 -0.83 11.60
CA ASN A 97 2.49 -0.74 12.15
C ASN A 97 3.03 -2.09 12.65
N TRP A 98 2.16 -2.99 13.11
CA TRP A 98 2.56 -4.34 13.49
C TRP A 98 2.77 -5.25 12.28
N ILE A 99 2.01 -5.07 11.19
CA ILE A 99 2.08 -5.95 10.01
C ILE A 99 3.12 -5.48 8.98
N ALA A 100 3.30 -4.18 8.82
CA ALA A 100 4.13 -3.59 7.77
C ALA A 100 5.40 -2.94 8.35
N PRO A 101 6.54 -3.02 7.63
CA PRO A 101 7.77 -2.35 8.05
C PRO A 101 7.62 -0.82 8.00
N ALA A 102 8.58 -0.11 8.60
CA ALA A 102 8.72 1.35 8.52
C ALA A 102 7.53 2.17 9.05
N ARG A 103 6.72 1.63 9.97
CA ARG A 103 5.60 2.34 10.62
C ARG A 103 4.63 2.99 9.63
N VAL A 104 4.33 2.29 8.53
CA VAL A 104 3.42 2.75 7.46
C VAL A 104 2.03 3.13 7.99
N GLY A 105 1.57 2.48 9.06
CA GLY A 105 0.29 2.77 9.68
C GLY A 105 0.19 4.19 10.25
N ASP A 106 1.28 4.75 10.78
CA ASP A 106 1.30 6.12 11.29
C ASP A 106 1.02 7.16 10.19
N VAL A 107 1.52 6.92 8.97
CA VAL A 107 1.25 7.70 7.76
C VAL A 107 -0.12 7.38 7.19
N GLY A 108 -0.52 6.10 7.20
CA GLY A 108 -1.79 5.61 6.69
C GLY A 108 -3.00 6.27 7.37
N ARG A 109 -2.89 6.64 8.65
CA ARG A 109 -3.90 7.39 9.41
C ARG A 109 -4.38 8.65 8.69
N ALA A 110 -3.51 9.36 7.98
CA ALA A 110 -3.86 10.57 7.24
C ALA A 110 -4.85 10.32 6.10
N TYR A 111 -4.87 9.10 5.57
CA TYR A 111 -5.73 8.70 4.45
C TYR A 111 -6.99 7.95 4.90
N LEU A 112 -7.11 7.66 6.20
CA LEU A 112 -8.25 6.92 6.77
C LEU A 112 -9.40 7.80 7.24
N LEU A 113 -9.17 9.11 7.38
CA LEU A 113 -10.15 10.05 7.91
C LEU A 113 -11.26 10.44 6.90
N GLY A 114 -11.19 9.96 5.66
CA GLY A 114 -12.24 10.16 4.66
C GLY A 114 -12.32 11.60 4.12
N ASP A 115 -13.53 12.07 3.83
CA ASP A 115 -13.75 13.31 3.07
C ASP A 115 -13.64 14.58 3.92
N ASP A 116 -13.83 14.46 5.23
CA ASP A 116 -13.64 15.53 6.22
C ASP A 116 -12.19 15.58 6.73
N ALA A 117 -11.29 14.81 6.10
CA ALA A 117 -9.90 14.74 6.50
C ALA A 117 -9.18 16.08 6.28
N PRO A 118 -8.40 16.55 7.28
CA PRO A 118 -7.44 17.61 7.07
C PRO A 118 -6.48 17.25 5.95
N ALA A 119 -5.86 18.26 5.35
CA ALA A 119 -4.84 18.06 4.32
C ALA A 119 -3.77 17.05 4.82
N PRO A 120 -3.31 16.09 3.99
CA PRO A 120 -2.38 15.05 4.42
C PRO A 120 -1.11 15.60 5.10
N MET A 121 -0.60 16.74 4.63
CA MET A 121 0.57 17.39 5.21
C MET A 121 0.34 17.88 6.65
N LEU A 122 -0.86 18.41 6.96
CA LEU A 122 -1.25 18.81 8.31
C LEU A 122 -1.33 17.58 9.20
N THR A 123 -2.02 16.54 8.74
CA THR A 123 -2.19 15.31 9.51
C THR A 123 -0.84 14.66 9.80
N LEU A 124 0.07 14.59 8.81
CA LEU A 124 1.44 14.11 9.01
C LEU A 124 2.23 14.96 10.01
N ALA A 125 2.07 16.29 9.99
CA ALA A 125 2.69 17.16 10.96
C ALA A 125 2.18 16.86 12.39
N THR A 126 0.87 16.62 12.59
CA THR A 126 0.35 16.21 13.90
C THR A 126 0.91 14.87 14.37
N VAL A 127 1.08 13.91 13.46
CA VAL A 127 1.76 12.62 13.76
C VAL A 127 3.20 12.87 14.20
N GLY A 128 3.91 13.79 13.53
CA GLY A 128 5.24 14.21 13.94
C GLY A 128 5.27 14.77 15.36
N VAL A 129 4.32 15.63 15.72
CA VAL A 129 4.16 16.17 17.08
C VAL A 129 3.90 15.05 18.09
N GLU A 130 3.08 14.04 17.76
CA GLU A 130 2.87 12.90 18.65
C GLU A 130 4.17 12.14 18.95
N LYS A 131 4.93 11.76 17.92
CA LYS A 131 6.19 11.00 18.09
C LYS A 131 7.23 11.79 18.85
N LEU A 132 7.23 13.09 18.63
CA LEU A 132 8.09 13.99 19.34
C LEU A 132 7.79 14.01 20.85
N LEU A 133 6.51 14.15 21.22
CA LEU A 133 6.10 14.09 22.63
C LEU A 133 6.50 12.75 23.26
N ASP A 134 6.38 11.67 22.49
CA ASP A 134 6.80 10.34 22.93
C ASP A 134 8.33 10.28 23.18
N VAL A 135 9.18 10.85 22.29
CA VAL A 135 10.64 10.92 22.49
C VAL A 135 11.02 11.73 23.73
N ILE A 136 10.40 12.89 23.94
CA ILE A 136 10.66 13.75 25.12
C ILE A 136 10.35 12.97 26.41
N ALA A 137 9.26 12.20 26.40
CA ALA A 137 8.90 11.41 27.56
C ALA A 137 9.82 10.23 27.81
N TYR A 138 10.27 9.54 26.76
CA TYR A 138 11.27 8.48 26.94
C TYR A 138 12.59 9.05 27.47
N ALA A 139 12.99 10.25 27.03
CA ALA A 139 14.13 10.95 27.62
C ALA A 139 13.88 11.28 29.11
N PHE A 140 12.68 11.73 29.49
CA PHE A 140 12.33 11.98 30.89
C PHE A 140 12.35 10.70 31.74
N VAL A 141 11.73 9.61 31.26
CA VAL A 141 11.76 8.33 31.96
C VAL A 141 13.18 7.79 32.06
N ALA A 142 13.99 7.91 30.99
CA ALA A 142 15.40 7.55 31.01
C ALA A 142 16.19 8.34 32.06
N LEU A 143 15.91 9.65 32.22
CA LEU A 143 16.52 10.48 33.24
C LEU A 143 16.18 9.96 34.65
N VAL A 144 14.91 9.66 34.92
CA VAL A 144 14.50 9.05 36.19
C VAL A 144 15.22 7.71 36.41
N VAL A 145 15.27 6.84 35.40
CA VAL A 145 15.92 5.54 35.52
C VAL A 145 17.43 5.67 35.79
N VAL A 146 18.14 6.57 35.10
CA VAL A 146 19.59 6.78 35.30
C VAL A 146 19.92 7.31 36.71
N ILE A 147 19.02 8.08 37.33
CA ILE A 147 19.24 8.61 38.68
C ILE A 147 19.03 7.53 39.75
N TRP A 148 18.03 6.66 39.58
CA TRP A 148 17.54 5.78 40.64
C TRP A 148 17.92 4.30 40.48
N VAL A 149 18.39 3.90 39.30
CA VAL A 149 18.74 2.50 39.02
C VAL A 149 20.26 2.38 38.83
N PRO A 150 20.93 1.47 39.56
CA PRO A 150 22.32 1.14 39.30
C PRO A 150 22.40 0.38 37.96
N LEU A 151 22.85 1.05 36.92
CA LEU A 151 22.93 0.50 35.56
C LEU A 151 24.36 0.10 35.20
N PRO A 152 24.54 -0.96 34.39
CA PRO A 152 25.81 -1.22 33.72
C PRO A 152 26.30 0.00 32.93
N GLY A 153 27.61 0.23 32.89
CA GLY A 153 28.20 1.43 32.28
C GLY A 153 27.82 1.67 30.82
N TRP A 154 27.69 0.59 30.03
CA TRP A 154 27.23 0.66 28.65
C TRP A 154 25.78 1.15 28.55
N LEU A 155 24.87 0.60 29.37
CA LEU A 155 23.45 0.92 29.36
C LEU A 155 23.19 2.35 29.88
N GLY A 156 23.88 2.74 30.96
CA GLY A 156 23.83 4.10 31.47
C GLY A 156 24.30 5.14 30.44
N THR A 157 25.31 4.81 29.63
CA THR A 157 25.78 5.68 28.55
C THR A 157 24.74 5.81 27.44
N SER A 158 24.14 4.70 27.00
CA SER A 158 23.06 4.71 26.01
C SER A 158 21.85 5.55 26.47
N LEU A 159 21.42 5.42 27.72
CA LEU A 159 20.32 6.22 28.26
C LEU A 159 20.67 7.71 28.35
N ARG A 160 21.90 8.07 28.74
CA ARG A 160 22.36 9.47 28.72
C ARG A 160 22.38 10.06 27.31
N SER A 161 22.80 9.28 26.31
CA SER A 161 22.71 9.71 24.90
C SER A 161 21.26 9.92 24.45
N LEU A 162 20.32 9.07 24.89
CA LEU A 162 18.89 9.25 24.63
C LEU A 162 18.35 10.54 25.27
N ILE A 163 18.75 10.85 26.50
CA ILE A 163 18.41 12.10 27.19
C ILE A 163 18.92 13.30 26.38
N GLY A 164 20.20 13.27 25.98
CA GLY A 164 20.80 14.32 25.16
C GLY A 164 20.09 14.50 23.82
N ALA A 165 19.76 13.42 23.13
CA ALA A 165 18.99 13.46 21.89
C ALA A 165 17.60 14.06 22.11
N GLY A 166 16.91 13.69 23.18
CA GLY A 166 15.62 14.28 23.57
C GLY A 166 15.71 15.78 23.82
N MET A 167 16.77 16.25 24.49
CA MET A 167 17.03 17.68 24.73
C MET A 167 17.31 18.44 23.42
N VAL A 168 18.14 17.89 22.53
CA VAL A 168 18.43 18.49 21.22
C VAL A 168 17.17 18.62 20.38
N VAL A 169 16.39 17.55 20.30
CA VAL A 169 15.11 17.53 19.60
C VAL A 169 14.18 18.58 20.20
N GLY A 170 13.97 18.55 21.53
CA GLY A 170 13.20 19.51 22.32
C GLY A 170 13.56 20.97 22.02
N GLY A 171 14.84 21.30 22.08
CA GLY A 171 15.38 22.62 21.75
C GLY A 171 15.13 23.02 20.29
N GLY A 172 15.28 22.07 19.36
CA GLY A 172 14.97 22.27 17.94
C GLY A 172 13.52 22.68 17.70
N ILE A 173 12.56 22.11 18.43
CA ILE A 173 11.14 22.48 18.29
C ILE A 173 10.87 23.85 18.87
N LEU A 174 11.42 24.16 20.04
CA LEU A 174 11.31 25.51 20.61
C LEU A 174 11.86 26.55 19.64
N LEU A 175 12.96 26.22 18.95
CA LEU A 175 13.55 27.05 17.92
C LEU A 175 12.63 27.16 16.69
N VAL A 176 12.04 26.07 16.20
CA VAL A 176 11.08 26.08 15.07
C VAL A 176 9.80 26.85 15.42
N LEU A 177 9.26 26.67 16.62
CA LEU A 177 8.08 27.38 17.11
C LEU A 177 8.35 28.88 17.24
N ARG A 178 9.53 29.28 17.74
CA ARG A 178 9.98 30.68 17.78
C ARG A 178 10.28 31.24 16.38
N ALA A 179 10.84 30.42 15.49
CA ALA A 179 11.19 30.80 14.13
C ALA A 179 10.00 30.81 13.17
N ARG A 180 8.77 30.53 13.60
CA ARG A 180 7.56 30.54 12.76
C ARG A 180 7.39 31.85 11.96
N ILE A 181 7.91 32.96 12.50
CA ILE A 181 7.94 34.28 11.84
C ILE A 181 9.16 34.40 10.91
N GLN A 182 10.36 33.98 11.32
CA GLN A 182 11.60 34.06 10.53
C GLN A 182 11.63 33.10 9.34
N VAL A 183 11.04 31.91 9.44
CA VAL A 183 10.92 30.96 8.32
C VAL A 183 10.13 31.59 7.18
N GLY A 184 9.08 32.37 7.47
CA GLY A 184 8.37 33.15 6.44
C GLY A 184 9.28 34.13 5.69
N TRP A 185 10.13 34.87 6.41
CA TRP A 185 11.11 35.80 5.82
C TRP A 185 12.23 35.11 5.03
N THR A 186 12.72 33.97 5.52
CA THR A 186 13.81 33.21 4.86
C THR A 186 13.30 32.53 3.60
N LEU A 187 12.06 32.02 3.65
CA LEU A 187 11.33 31.56 2.48
C LEU A 187 11.24 32.71 1.47
N LEU A 188 10.73 33.90 1.83
CA LEU A 188 10.65 35.05 0.91
C LEU A 188 11.99 35.42 0.24
N ARG A 189 13.13 35.24 0.92
CA ARG A 189 14.47 35.46 0.34
C ARG A 189 14.87 34.41 -0.70
N LEU A 190 14.45 33.16 -0.51
CA LEU A 190 14.74 32.04 -1.43
C LEU A 190 13.78 31.99 -2.63
N ALA A 191 12.73 32.80 -2.62
CA ALA A 191 11.73 32.88 -3.69
C ALA A 191 12.32 33.23 -5.07
N HIS A 192 13.50 33.86 -5.14
CA HIS A 192 14.18 34.21 -6.39
C HIS A 192 14.72 33.01 -7.18
N PHE A 193 14.83 31.82 -6.58
CA PHE A 193 15.40 30.64 -7.24
C PHE A 193 14.35 29.70 -7.85
N MET A 194 13.06 29.99 -7.72
CA MET A 194 11.98 29.15 -8.23
C MET A 194 10.91 29.95 -8.97
N PRO A 195 10.22 29.33 -9.96
CA PRO A 195 9.01 29.91 -10.55
C PRO A 195 7.96 30.21 -9.47
N ILE A 196 7.33 31.39 -9.55
CA ILE A 196 6.36 31.92 -8.56
C ILE A 196 5.26 30.90 -8.22
N ASP A 197 4.70 30.21 -9.21
CA ASP A 197 3.60 29.24 -8.99
C ASP A 197 4.06 28.00 -8.20
N ARG A 198 5.35 27.62 -8.33
CA ARG A 198 5.92 26.51 -7.55
C ARG A 198 6.20 26.94 -6.12
N TRP A 199 6.67 28.17 -5.98
CA TRP A 199 6.98 28.81 -4.72
C TRP A 199 5.73 28.98 -3.86
N GLU A 200 4.66 29.55 -4.41
CA GLU A 200 3.39 29.74 -3.72
C GLU A 200 2.83 28.40 -3.22
N ARG A 201 2.81 27.37 -4.08
CA ARG A 201 2.33 26.02 -3.71
C ARG A 201 3.19 25.36 -2.62
N LEU A 202 4.50 25.54 -2.63
CA LEU A 202 5.38 25.05 -1.57
C LEU A 202 5.10 25.78 -0.26
N VAL A 203 4.99 27.11 -0.29
CA VAL A 203 4.69 27.95 0.86
C VAL A 203 3.34 27.57 1.46
N THR A 204 2.28 27.41 0.65
CA THR A 204 0.96 26.98 1.14
C THR A 204 1.04 25.62 1.82
N ARG A 205 1.73 24.63 1.24
CA ARG A 205 1.89 23.30 1.86
C ARG A 205 2.66 23.35 3.17
N LEU A 206 3.74 24.14 3.23
CA LEU A 206 4.51 24.33 4.46
C LEU A 206 3.66 25.03 5.53
N GLN A 207 2.89 26.06 5.16
CA GLN A 207 1.95 26.74 6.07
C GLN A 207 0.89 25.77 6.61
N THR A 208 0.29 24.93 5.76
CA THR A 208 -0.63 23.87 6.17
C THR A 208 0.04 22.85 7.09
N GLY A 209 1.31 22.50 6.85
CA GLY A 209 2.10 21.67 7.77
C GLY A 209 2.32 22.34 9.13
N PHE A 210 2.65 23.64 9.15
CA PHE A 210 2.83 24.41 10.39
C PHE A 210 1.55 24.51 11.24
N GLN A 211 0.38 24.47 10.62
CA GLN A 211 -0.89 24.38 11.35
C GLN A 211 -0.98 23.11 12.21
N GLY A 212 -0.32 22.01 11.82
CA GLY A 212 -0.22 20.79 12.63
C GLY A 212 0.54 20.97 13.95
N PHE A 213 1.30 22.07 14.11
CA PHE A 213 1.98 22.45 15.34
C PHE A 213 1.20 23.48 16.17
N ALA A 214 -0.01 23.89 15.74
CA ALA A 214 -0.77 24.95 16.40
C ALA A 214 -1.06 24.68 17.88
N ALA A 215 -1.25 23.42 18.25
CA ALA A 215 -1.45 22.99 19.64
C ALA A 215 -0.24 23.29 20.55
N LEU A 216 0.97 23.37 19.99
CA LEU A 216 2.17 23.71 20.76
C LEU A 216 2.31 25.23 20.97
N ALA A 217 1.46 26.06 20.37
CA ALA A 217 1.53 27.51 20.53
C ALA A 217 0.72 28.04 21.72
N HIS A 218 -0.26 27.28 22.23
CA HIS A 218 -1.19 27.73 23.28
C HIS A 218 -1.03 26.88 24.54
N HIS A 219 -0.91 27.53 25.70
CA HIS A 219 -0.69 26.85 27.00
C HIS A 219 -1.80 25.86 27.36
N ASN A 220 -3.06 26.17 27.05
CA ASN A 220 -4.20 25.27 27.31
C ASN A 220 -4.12 23.99 26.48
N ASP A 221 -3.71 24.10 25.21
CA ASP A 221 -3.46 22.94 24.35
C ASP A 221 -2.28 22.12 24.86
N GLN A 222 -1.17 22.77 25.20
CA GLN A 222 0.02 22.12 25.75
C GLN A 222 -0.30 21.29 26.99
N ASN A 223 -1.05 21.85 27.95
CA ASN A 223 -1.43 21.14 29.17
C ASN A 223 -2.29 19.90 28.88
N VAL A 224 -3.23 20.00 27.94
CA VAL A 224 -4.05 18.86 27.51
C VAL A 224 -3.19 17.78 26.82
N LEU A 225 -2.23 18.19 25.98
CA LEU A 225 -1.30 17.25 25.34
C LEU A 225 -0.40 16.55 26.34
N ILE A 226 0.14 17.28 27.32
CA ILE A 226 0.96 16.72 28.40
C ILE A 226 0.13 15.74 29.22
N GLY A 227 -1.09 16.11 29.62
CA GLY A 227 -2.01 15.25 30.36
C GLY A 227 -2.32 13.95 29.64
N TRP A 228 -2.73 14.01 28.37
CA TRP A 228 -2.98 12.78 27.61
C TRP A 228 -1.74 11.95 27.37
N SER A 229 -0.59 12.59 27.18
CA SER A 229 0.66 11.86 26.98
C SER A 229 1.09 11.14 28.27
N ALA A 230 0.91 11.77 29.44
CA ALA A 230 1.10 11.14 30.74
C ALA A 230 0.19 9.91 30.92
N VAL A 231 -1.09 10.00 30.56
CA VAL A 231 -2.01 8.85 30.58
C VAL A 231 -1.52 7.72 29.67
N ILE A 232 -1.04 8.04 28.46
CA ILE A 232 -0.49 7.04 27.52
C ILE A 232 0.73 6.33 28.12
N TRP A 233 1.62 7.04 28.83
CA TRP A 233 2.78 6.38 29.41
C TRP A 233 2.45 5.64 30.71
N LEU A 234 1.60 6.20 31.58
CA LEU A 234 1.16 5.53 32.81
C LEU A 234 0.45 4.21 32.52
N THR A 235 -0.42 4.18 31.51
CA THR A 235 -1.06 2.93 31.07
C THR A 235 -0.08 1.93 30.45
N ALA A 236 0.98 2.40 29.78
CA ALA A 236 2.04 1.54 29.28
C ALA A 236 2.91 0.95 30.41
N ILE A 237 3.24 1.75 31.43
CA ILE A 237 3.95 1.30 32.64
C ILE A 237 3.08 0.31 33.40
N LEU A 238 1.79 0.63 33.57
CA LEU A 238 0.81 -0.24 34.21
C LEU A 238 0.73 -1.59 33.49
N ASN A 239 0.76 -1.64 32.16
CA ASN A 239 0.81 -2.90 31.42
C ASN A 239 2.04 -3.74 31.74
N ASN A 240 3.22 -3.12 31.81
CA ASN A 240 4.44 -3.83 32.20
C ASN A 240 4.28 -4.43 33.60
N VAL A 241 3.77 -3.65 34.56
CA VAL A 241 3.55 -4.12 35.95
C VAL A 241 2.50 -5.24 36.01
N LEU A 242 1.35 -5.07 35.36
CA LEU A 242 0.28 -6.07 35.36
C LEU A 242 0.73 -7.39 34.75
N VAL A 243 1.48 -7.34 33.64
CA VAL A 243 1.99 -8.57 33.01
C VAL A 243 3.09 -9.22 33.86
N MET A 244 3.90 -8.45 34.60
CA MET A 244 4.84 -9.02 35.57
C MET A 244 4.09 -9.78 36.67
N LEU A 245 3.08 -9.15 37.26
CA LEU A 245 2.24 -9.78 38.30
C LEU A 245 1.54 -11.02 37.74
N ALA A 246 1.06 -10.98 36.50
CA ALA A 246 0.39 -12.11 35.85
C ALA A 246 1.29 -13.35 35.76
N VAL A 247 2.60 -13.19 35.58
CA VAL A 247 3.57 -14.31 35.53
C VAL A 247 4.27 -14.57 36.88
N GLY A 248 3.83 -13.91 37.96
CA GLY A 248 4.43 -14.05 39.29
C GLY A 248 5.76 -13.31 39.50
N LEU A 249 6.13 -12.39 38.61
CA LEU A 249 7.33 -11.55 38.76
C LEU A 249 7.06 -10.36 39.69
N HIS A 250 7.73 -10.35 40.83
CA HIS A 250 7.65 -9.28 41.82
C HIS A 250 8.92 -8.42 41.76
N LEU A 251 8.95 -7.52 40.78
CA LEU A 251 10.09 -6.63 40.54
C LEU A 251 9.80 -5.20 41.04
N PRO A 252 10.83 -4.43 41.41
CA PRO A 252 10.63 -3.04 41.80
C PRO A 252 10.16 -2.20 40.60
N TRP A 253 9.36 -1.15 40.86
CA TRP A 253 8.79 -0.28 39.82
C TRP A 253 9.79 0.29 38.80
N PRO A 254 11.09 0.53 39.10
CA PRO A 254 12.04 0.98 38.09
C PRO A 254 12.28 -0.05 36.98
N ALA A 255 12.03 -1.35 37.22
CA ALA A 255 12.08 -2.38 36.19
C ALA A 255 11.03 -2.14 35.10
N ALA A 256 9.80 -1.78 35.49
CA ALA A 256 8.73 -1.46 34.56
C ALA A 256 9.04 -0.19 33.72
N LEU A 257 9.74 0.79 34.31
CA LEU A 257 10.20 1.99 33.60
C LEU A 257 11.32 1.69 32.61
N LEU A 258 12.33 0.91 33.03
CA LEU A 258 13.42 0.54 32.14
C LEU A 258 12.93 -0.32 30.98
N LEU A 259 11.98 -1.22 31.21
CA LEU A 259 11.29 -1.95 30.16
C LEU A 259 10.54 -1.03 29.20
N LEU A 260 9.83 -0.02 29.69
CA LEU A 260 9.16 0.94 28.81
C LEU A 260 10.16 1.61 27.86
N VAL A 261 11.29 2.13 28.39
CA VAL A 261 12.29 2.82 27.56
C VAL A 261 13.00 1.86 26.60
N GLY A 262 13.42 0.69 27.10
CA GLY A 262 14.15 -0.28 26.30
C GLY A 262 13.31 -0.92 25.20
N LEU A 263 12.03 -1.21 25.44
CA LEU A 263 11.13 -1.73 24.42
C LEU A 263 10.86 -0.69 23.32
N GLN A 264 10.76 0.59 23.67
CA GLN A 264 10.58 1.64 22.67
C GLN A 264 11.83 1.88 21.82
N ALA A 265 13.03 1.69 22.37
CA ALA A 265 14.26 1.66 21.60
C ALA A 265 14.30 0.45 20.64
N GLY A 266 13.87 -0.73 21.10
CA GLY A 266 13.76 -1.93 20.26
C GLY A 266 12.79 -1.79 19.09
N ILE A 267 11.62 -1.18 19.32
CA ILE A 267 10.60 -0.94 18.28
C ILE A 267 10.97 0.25 17.36
N ALA A 268 11.93 1.09 17.74
CA ALA A 268 12.42 2.17 16.88
C ALA A 268 13.31 1.65 15.73
N LEU A 269 13.94 0.48 15.90
CA LEU A 269 14.71 -0.16 14.85
C LEU A 269 13.76 -0.77 13.79
N PRO A 270 14.07 -0.66 12.48
CA PRO A 270 13.31 -1.34 11.44
C PRO A 270 13.39 -2.86 11.63
N GLY A 271 12.36 -3.46 12.24
CA GLY A 271 12.27 -4.89 12.51
C GLY A 271 11.45 -5.66 11.46
N LEU A 272 11.48 -6.99 11.56
CA LEU A 272 10.57 -7.88 10.84
C LEU A 272 9.10 -7.54 11.14
N PRO A 273 8.14 -7.93 10.26
CA PRO A 273 6.72 -7.89 10.58
C PRO A 273 6.44 -8.52 11.95
N GLY A 274 5.70 -7.80 12.80
CA GLY A 274 5.39 -8.19 14.18
C GLY A 274 6.50 -7.90 15.18
N THR A 275 7.67 -7.40 14.78
CA THR A 275 8.86 -7.16 15.65
C THR A 275 9.28 -8.35 16.52
N VAL A 276 8.87 -9.56 16.13
CA VAL A 276 9.18 -10.80 16.82
C VAL A 276 10.71 -11.00 16.85
N GLY A 277 11.23 -11.38 18.01
CA GLY A 277 12.64 -11.55 18.30
C GLY A 277 13.26 -10.33 18.97
N VAL A 278 13.13 -9.14 18.37
CA VAL A 278 13.74 -7.90 18.93
C VAL A 278 13.02 -7.48 20.21
N PHE A 279 11.69 -7.59 20.23
CA PHE A 279 10.89 -7.28 21.41
C PHE A 279 11.22 -8.23 22.58
N GLU A 280 11.24 -9.54 22.30
CA GLU A 280 11.53 -10.57 23.30
C GLU A 280 12.96 -10.46 23.84
N TYR A 281 13.93 -10.24 22.94
CA TYR A 281 15.32 -10.02 23.32
C TYR A 281 15.47 -8.80 24.26
N ALA A 282 14.82 -7.68 23.94
CA ALA A 282 14.87 -6.49 24.78
C ALA A 282 14.30 -6.75 26.18
N CYS A 283 13.15 -7.43 26.28
CA CYS A 283 12.58 -7.84 27.56
C CYS A 283 13.55 -8.72 28.36
N VAL A 284 14.08 -9.78 27.75
CA VAL A 284 14.99 -10.73 28.41
C VAL A 284 16.27 -10.03 28.89
N ALA A 285 16.88 -9.20 28.04
CA ALA A 285 18.10 -8.47 28.39
C ALA A 285 17.89 -7.49 29.56
N ILE A 286 16.74 -6.83 29.61
CA ILE A 286 16.42 -5.88 30.69
C ILE A 286 16.10 -6.62 31.98
N LEU A 287 15.29 -7.68 31.92
CA LEU A 287 14.92 -8.47 33.10
C LEU A 287 16.12 -9.21 33.71
N ALA A 288 17.13 -9.57 32.90
CA ALA A 288 18.38 -10.14 33.38
C ALA A 288 19.13 -9.23 34.37
N LEU A 289 18.92 -7.90 34.33
CA LEU A 289 19.50 -6.96 35.30
C LEU A 289 18.97 -7.19 36.73
N TRP A 290 17.81 -7.82 36.87
CA TRP A 290 17.24 -8.25 38.15
C TRP A 290 17.41 -9.74 38.40
N SER A 291 18.35 -10.39 37.72
CA SER A 291 18.63 -11.84 37.85
C SER A 291 17.42 -12.72 37.54
N VAL A 292 16.48 -12.25 36.71
CA VAL A 292 15.34 -13.05 36.27
C VAL A 292 15.83 -14.15 35.33
N GLN A 293 15.42 -15.39 35.59
CA GLN A 293 15.76 -16.54 34.74
C GLN A 293 15.24 -16.33 33.32
N GLN A 294 16.06 -16.68 32.32
CA GLN A 294 15.76 -16.46 30.90
C GLN A 294 14.42 -17.04 30.46
N SER A 295 14.04 -18.23 30.94
CA SER A 295 12.77 -18.87 30.64
C SER A 295 11.57 -18.04 31.13
N VAL A 296 11.63 -17.53 32.36
CA VAL A 296 10.58 -16.69 32.96
C VAL A 296 10.51 -15.32 32.27
N ALA A 297 11.67 -14.73 31.97
CA ALA A 297 11.74 -13.47 31.24
C ALA A 297 11.17 -13.59 29.81
N LEU A 298 11.40 -14.73 29.15
CA LEU A 298 10.82 -15.03 27.83
C LEU A 298 9.30 -15.24 27.92
N SER A 299 8.80 -15.94 28.94
CA SER A 299 7.36 -16.10 29.19
C SER A 299 6.66 -14.75 29.41
N TYR A 300 7.26 -13.86 30.21
CA TYR A 300 6.83 -12.47 30.37
C TYR A 300 6.81 -11.73 29.03
N ALA A 301 7.90 -11.82 28.27
CA ALA A 301 8.06 -11.09 27.03
C ALA A 301 7.01 -11.48 25.99
N VAL A 302 6.78 -12.78 25.79
CA VAL A 302 5.78 -13.31 24.87
C VAL A 302 4.36 -12.91 25.32
N LEU A 303 4.08 -12.97 26.63
CA LEU A 303 2.77 -12.57 27.15
C LEU A 303 2.51 -11.07 26.95
N LEU A 304 3.49 -10.23 27.30
CA LEU A 304 3.40 -8.78 27.11
C LEU A 304 3.22 -8.42 25.63
N HIS A 305 3.99 -9.08 24.76
CA HIS A 305 3.89 -8.87 23.32
C HIS A 305 2.49 -9.21 22.81
N GLY A 306 1.95 -10.36 23.22
CA GLY A 306 0.57 -10.76 22.91
C GLY A 306 -0.47 -9.76 23.40
N VAL A 307 -0.37 -9.32 24.66
CA VAL A 307 -1.30 -8.34 25.27
C VAL A 307 -1.30 -7.01 24.53
N VAL A 308 -0.13 -6.52 24.09
CA VAL A 308 -0.02 -5.20 23.43
C VAL A 308 -0.28 -5.27 21.92
N MET A 309 0.09 -6.37 21.26
CA MET A 309 -0.02 -6.53 19.80
C MET A 309 -1.39 -7.06 19.37
N LEU A 310 -1.92 -8.10 20.01
CA LEU A 310 -3.09 -8.81 19.50
C LEU A 310 -4.36 -7.95 19.47
N PRO A 311 -4.70 -7.15 20.51
CA PRO A 311 -5.93 -6.35 20.49
C PRO A 311 -6.01 -5.37 19.31
N PRO A 312 -5.02 -4.49 19.05
CA PRO A 312 -5.09 -3.60 17.90
C PRO A 312 -5.06 -4.35 16.56
N VAL A 313 -4.35 -5.48 16.47
CA VAL A 313 -4.32 -6.29 15.23
C VAL A 313 -5.70 -6.90 14.94
N VAL A 314 -6.32 -7.54 15.92
CA VAL A 314 -7.63 -8.20 15.74
C VAL A 314 -8.74 -7.18 15.49
N VAL A 315 -8.84 -6.16 16.35
CA VAL A 315 -9.88 -5.12 16.23
C VAL A 315 -9.65 -4.30 14.96
N GLY A 316 -8.40 -3.96 14.65
CA GLY A 316 -8.02 -3.26 13.43
C GLY A 316 -8.40 -4.03 12.17
N ALA A 317 -8.18 -5.34 12.13
CA ALA A 317 -8.52 -6.16 10.98
C ALA A 317 -10.04 -6.22 10.75
N VAL A 318 -10.82 -6.32 11.82
CA VAL A 318 -12.29 -6.28 11.74
C VAL A 318 -12.78 -4.92 11.25
N LEU A 319 -12.25 -3.82 11.81
CA LEU A 319 -12.63 -2.46 11.42
C LEU A 319 -12.22 -2.15 9.97
N TRP A 320 -11.00 -2.51 9.57
CA TRP A 320 -10.53 -2.38 8.20
C TRP A 320 -11.39 -3.19 7.24
N GLY A 321 -11.73 -4.44 7.60
CA GLY A 321 -12.63 -5.29 6.81
C GLY A 321 -14.01 -4.66 6.60
N ARG A 322 -14.61 -4.10 7.65
CA ARG A 322 -15.89 -3.36 7.56
C ARG A 322 -15.77 -2.09 6.70
N MET A 323 -14.66 -1.36 6.83
CA MET A 323 -14.41 -0.15 6.03
C MET A 323 -14.30 -0.50 4.53
N LEU A 324 -13.58 -1.57 4.19
CA LEU A 324 -13.49 -2.07 2.82
C LEU A 324 -14.85 -2.50 2.29
N GLN A 325 -15.68 -3.17 3.09
CA GLN A 325 -17.04 -3.56 2.71
C GLN A 325 -17.93 -2.35 2.39
N ASN A 326 -17.89 -1.33 3.25
CA ASN A 326 -18.66 -0.10 3.03
C ASN A 326 -18.18 0.65 1.78
N ASN A 327 -16.88 0.70 1.55
CA ASN A 327 -16.30 1.33 0.35
C ASN A 327 -16.68 0.60 -0.94
N VAL A 328 -16.82 -0.73 -0.90
CA VAL A 328 -17.31 -1.53 -2.03
C VAL A 328 -18.79 -1.28 -2.26
N ARG A 329 -19.63 -1.31 -1.22
CA ARG A 329 -21.07 -1.03 -1.33
C ARG A 329 -21.35 0.37 -1.87
N ASN A 330 -20.71 1.38 -1.31
CA ASN A 330 -20.81 2.76 -1.77
C ASN A 330 -20.24 2.93 -3.19
N GLY A 331 -19.21 2.15 -3.53
CA GLY A 331 -18.64 2.11 -4.88
C GLY A 331 -19.61 1.55 -5.92
N VAL A 332 -20.35 0.49 -5.58
CA VAL A 332 -21.40 -0.09 -6.45
C VAL A 332 -22.56 0.88 -6.64
N GLU A 333 -22.99 1.58 -5.58
CA GLU A 333 -24.05 2.60 -5.66
C GLU A 333 -23.60 3.85 -6.45
N GLN A 334 -22.35 4.28 -6.28
CA GLN A 334 -21.77 5.37 -7.07
C GLN A 334 -21.55 4.97 -8.54
N ASP A 335 -21.15 3.74 -8.82
CA ASP A 335 -20.98 3.22 -10.18
C ASP A 335 -22.35 3.07 -10.87
N ALA A 336 -23.39 2.67 -10.14
CA ALA A 336 -24.77 2.67 -10.63
C ALA A 336 -25.26 4.10 -10.95
N ARG A 337 -24.89 5.09 -10.14
CA ARG A 337 -25.19 6.52 -10.39
C ARG A 337 -24.34 7.13 -11.51
N ALA A 338 -23.09 6.70 -11.67
CA ALA A 338 -22.20 7.16 -12.73
C ALA A 338 -22.60 6.61 -14.10
N ARG A 339 -23.17 5.40 -14.16
CA ARG A 339 -23.80 4.84 -15.39
C ARG A 339 -24.97 5.69 -15.89
N LEU A 340 -25.61 6.47 -15.02
CA LEU A 340 -26.72 7.37 -15.35
C LEU A 340 -26.26 8.78 -15.78
N SER A 341 -24.97 9.10 -15.66
CA SER A 341 -24.38 10.36 -16.13
C SER A 341 -23.43 10.08 -17.28
N SER A 342 -23.74 10.56 -18.48
CA SER A 342 -22.93 10.36 -19.70
C SER A 342 -21.43 10.66 -19.45
N PRO A 343 -20.54 9.65 -19.41
CA PRO A 343 -19.14 9.86 -19.08
C PRO A 343 -18.37 10.39 -20.28
N SER A 344 -17.29 11.15 -20.02
CA SER A 344 -16.28 11.41 -21.04
C SER A 344 -15.73 10.07 -21.56
N SER A 345 -15.68 9.88 -22.87
CA SER A 345 -15.34 8.60 -23.50
C SER A 345 -13.90 8.14 -23.25
N ALA A 346 -13.00 9.04 -22.83
CA ALA A 346 -11.60 8.75 -22.50
C ALA A 346 -11.00 9.79 -21.53
N VAL A 347 -9.80 9.51 -21.02
CA VAL A 347 -8.97 10.39 -20.19
C VAL A 347 -7.54 10.45 -20.72
N GLU A 348 -6.91 11.63 -20.70
CA GLU A 348 -5.52 11.79 -21.14
C GLU A 348 -4.52 11.63 -19.97
N LEU A 349 -3.65 10.63 -20.07
CA LEU A 349 -2.61 10.31 -19.10
C LEU A 349 -1.23 10.38 -19.77
N LEU A 350 -0.39 11.29 -19.31
CA LEU A 350 0.98 11.51 -19.79
C LEU A 350 1.09 11.64 -21.33
N GLY A 351 0.10 12.27 -21.96
CA GLY A 351 0.04 12.45 -23.41
C GLY A 351 -0.53 11.26 -24.19
N VAL A 352 -1.12 10.29 -23.50
CA VAL A 352 -1.78 9.11 -24.08
C VAL A 352 -3.25 9.13 -23.69
N ARG A 353 -4.15 8.96 -24.66
CA ARG A 353 -5.58 8.77 -24.41
C ARG A 353 -5.82 7.35 -23.88
N VAL A 354 -6.53 7.22 -22.78
CA VAL A 354 -6.95 5.93 -22.20
C VAL A 354 -8.47 5.91 -22.13
N ASP A 355 -9.09 4.90 -22.72
CA ASP A 355 -10.54 4.80 -22.88
C ASP A 355 -11.23 4.33 -21.59
N CYS A 356 -12.38 4.96 -21.30
CA CYS A 356 -13.18 4.69 -20.11
C CYS A 356 -14.17 3.54 -20.38
N LEU A 357 -13.66 2.31 -20.50
CA LEU A 357 -14.47 1.13 -20.84
C LEU A 357 -14.29 0.03 -19.79
N ASP A 358 -15.37 -0.68 -19.48
CA ASP A 358 -15.30 -1.94 -18.76
C ASP A 358 -14.99 -3.11 -19.69
N THR A 359 -14.65 -4.26 -19.12
CA THR A 359 -14.27 -5.46 -19.88
C THR A 359 -15.36 -5.92 -20.83
N ALA A 360 -16.63 -5.87 -20.42
CA ALA A 360 -17.75 -6.30 -21.26
C ALA A 360 -17.87 -5.39 -22.50
N SER A 361 -17.87 -4.07 -22.29
CA SER A 361 -17.95 -3.07 -23.35
C SER A 361 -16.74 -3.13 -24.29
N MET A 362 -15.56 -3.44 -23.74
CA MET A 362 -14.34 -3.67 -24.53
C MET A 362 -14.51 -4.87 -25.46
N LEU A 363 -14.92 -6.02 -24.94
CA LEU A 363 -15.08 -7.25 -25.73
C LEU A 363 -16.19 -7.13 -26.77
N GLU A 364 -17.29 -6.44 -26.44
CA GLU A 364 -18.37 -6.14 -27.40
C GLU A 364 -17.87 -5.27 -28.57
N ARG A 365 -17.05 -4.25 -28.26
CA ARG A 365 -16.44 -3.39 -29.29
C ARG A 365 -15.50 -4.16 -30.20
N VAL A 366 -14.67 -5.03 -29.62
CA VAL A 366 -13.80 -5.92 -30.40
C VAL A 366 -14.61 -6.87 -31.27
N GLY A 367 -15.71 -7.41 -30.74
CA GLY A 367 -16.61 -8.27 -31.50
C GLY A 367 -17.23 -7.57 -32.71
N THR A 368 -17.69 -6.33 -32.52
CA THR A 368 -18.17 -5.49 -33.62
C THR A 368 -17.10 -5.29 -34.70
N TRP A 369 -15.84 -5.10 -34.33
CA TRP A 369 -14.74 -4.96 -35.31
C TRP A 369 -14.42 -6.26 -36.05
N CYS A 370 -14.49 -7.40 -35.35
CA CYS A 370 -14.33 -8.72 -35.95
C CYS A 370 -15.43 -9.00 -36.98
N GLU A 371 -16.69 -8.72 -36.64
CA GLU A 371 -17.86 -8.89 -37.53
C GLU A 371 -17.80 -7.95 -38.74
N GLN A 372 -17.35 -6.70 -38.54
CA GLN A 372 -17.21 -5.72 -39.62
C GLN A 372 -15.94 -5.92 -40.46
N ARG A 373 -15.08 -6.89 -40.13
CA ARG A 373 -13.78 -7.11 -40.79
C ARG A 373 -12.97 -5.82 -40.90
N ARG A 374 -12.92 -5.03 -39.82
CA ARG A 374 -12.16 -3.77 -39.78
C ARG A 374 -10.77 -4.02 -39.24
N SER A 375 -9.75 -3.52 -39.95
CA SER A 375 -8.40 -3.45 -39.40
C SER A 375 -8.39 -2.40 -38.29
N ARG A 376 -8.08 -2.83 -37.06
CA ARG A 376 -8.07 -2.00 -35.86
C ARG A 376 -6.94 -2.45 -34.95
N THR A 377 -6.32 -1.50 -34.27
CA THR A 377 -5.24 -1.77 -33.32
C THR A 377 -5.67 -1.39 -31.92
N ILE A 378 -5.49 -2.33 -30.99
CA ILE A 378 -5.72 -2.13 -29.56
C ILE A 378 -4.36 -1.88 -28.89
N ALA A 379 -4.34 -1.21 -27.75
CA ALA A 379 -3.21 -1.20 -26.85
C ALA A 379 -3.69 -1.24 -25.39
N TYR A 380 -2.76 -1.53 -24.49
CA TYR A 380 -2.99 -1.39 -23.05
C TYR A 380 -2.05 -0.34 -22.46
N ALA A 381 -2.56 0.42 -21.50
CA ALA A 381 -1.79 1.37 -20.72
C ALA A 381 -1.55 0.80 -19.32
N ASN A 382 -0.28 0.58 -18.99
CA ASN A 382 0.18 0.39 -17.61
C ASN A 382 1.25 1.46 -17.26
N ALA A 383 1.70 1.49 -16.00
CA ALA A 383 2.69 2.47 -15.53
C ALA A 383 3.99 2.47 -16.37
N HIS A 384 4.41 1.31 -16.87
CA HIS A 384 5.59 1.21 -17.73
C HIS A 384 5.32 1.75 -19.14
N CYS A 385 4.19 1.40 -19.76
CA CYS A 385 3.81 1.95 -21.08
C CYS A 385 3.77 3.49 -21.03
N LEU A 386 3.12 4.06 -20.01
CA LEU A 386 3.01 5.51 -19.88
C LEU A 386 4.36 6.17 -19.57
N ASN A 387 5.25 5.50 -18.83
CA ASN A 387 6.62 5.98 -18.65
C ASN A 387 7.42 5.97 -19.96
N LEU A 388 7.24 4.93 -20.76
CA LEU A 388 7.91 4.80 -22.04
C LEU A 388 7.39 5.89 -23.00
N ALA A 389 6.08 6.08 -23.10
CA ALA A 389 5.45 7.13 -23.91
C ALA A 389 5.89 8.55 -23.49
N ALA A 390 6.18 8.77 -22.22
CA ALA A 390 6.70 10.06 -21.75
C ALA A 390 8.14 10.34 -22.20
N THR A 391 8.92 9.32 -22.59
CA THR A 391 10.34 9.44 -22.96
C THR A 391 10.65 9.12 -24.41
N HIS A 392 9.81 8.34 -25.08
CA HIS A 392 9.97 7.87 -26.45
C HIS A 392 8.83 8.45 -27.30
N PRO A 393 9.06 9.56 -28.03
CA PRO A 393 8.04 10.21 -28.84
C PRO A 393 7.41 9.27 -29.87
N ASP A 394 8.19 8.36 -30.46
CA ASP A 394 7.72 7.41 -31.46
C ASP A 394 6.70 6.42 -30.87
N TYR A 395 7.02 5.84 -29.72
CA TYR A 395 6.08 4.95 -29.00
C TYR A 395 4.80 5.68 -28.59
N ARG A 396 4.91 6.94 -28.14
CA ARG A 396 3.72 7.77 -27.86
C ARG A 396 2.90 8.04 -29.11
N ALA A 397 3.55 8.26 -30.26
CA ALA A 397 2.86 8.47 -31.52
C ALA A 397 2.08 7.22 -31.94
N ILE A 398 2.64 6.02 -31.76
CA ILE A 398 1.95 4.75 -31.99
C ILE A 398 0.69 4.68 -31.12
N LEU A 399 0.81 4.87 -29.80
CA LEU A 399 -0.34 4.84 -28.87
C LEU A 399 -1.41 5.91 -29.15
N LYS A 400 -1.05 7.02 -29.83
CA LYS A 400 -2.03 8.02 -30.26
C LYS A 400 -2.84 7.60 -31.49
N ARG A 401 -2.28 6.71 -32.33
CA ARG A 401 -2.92 6.20 -33.55
C ARG A 401 -3.77 4.95 -33.29
N THR A 402 -3.53 4.24 -32.17
CA THR A 402 -4.32 3.06 -31.79
C THR A 402 -5.79 3.41 -31.55
N ASP A 403 -6.69 2.53 -31.99
CA ASP A 403 -8.14 2.75 -31.96
C ASP A 403 -8.75 2.65 -30.56
N LEU A 404 -8.09 1.90 -29.67
CA LEU A 404 -8.52 1.66 -28.31
C LEU A 404 -7.32 1.44 -27.39
N VAL A 405 -7.27 2.18 -26.28
CA VAL A 405 -6.27 1.98 -25.23
C VAL A 405 -6.97 1.73 -23.90
N TYR A 406 -6.95 0.48 -23.42
CA TYR A 406 -7.58 0.15 -22.13
C TYR A 406 -6.59 0.22 -20.97
N SER A 407 -7.10 0.31 -19.74
CA SER A 407 -6.26 0.40 -18.55
C SER A 407 -5.85 -0.99 -18.04
N ASP A 408 -4.54 -1.28 -18.06
CA ASP A 408 -3.94 -2.49 -17.52
C ASP A 408 -3.16 -2.17 -16.25
N GLY A 409 -3.77 -2.46 -15.10
CA GLY A 409 -3.13 -2.31 -13.79
C GLY A 409 -3.58 -1.08 -12.98
N ILE A 410 -3.40 -1.21 -11.67
CA ILE A 410 -3.97 -0.28 -10.68
C ILE A 410 -3.39 1.14 -10.77
N GLY A 411 -2.12 1.28 -11.18
CA GLY A 411 -1.47 2.58 -11.28
C GLY A 411 -2.18 3.54 -12.25
N VAL A 412 -2.67 3.02 -13.39
CA VAL A 412 -3.35 3.82 -14.41
C VAL A 412 -4.75 4.21 -13.96
N VAL A 413 -5.45 3.30 -13.29
CA VAL A 413 -6.75 3.59 -12.64
C VAL A 413 -6.60 4.72 -11.61
N LEU A 414 -5.56 4.66 -10.77
CA LEU A 414 -5.28 5.71 -9.79
C LEU A 414 -4.90 7.05 -10.45
N ALA A 415 -4.11 7.02 -11.52
CA ALA A 415 -3.72 8.21 -12.26
C ALA A 415 -4.92 8.90 -12.94
N ALA A 416 -5.81 8.13 -13.58
CA ALA A 416 -7.04 8.64 -14.16
C ALA A 416 -7.95 9.33 -13.14
N ARG A 417 -8.10 8.72 -11.97
CA ARG A 417 -8.86 9.33 -10.88
C ARG A 417 -8.21 10.62 -10.39
N LEU A 418 -6.88 10.64 -10.31
CA LEU A 418 -6.13 11.79 -9.82
C LEU A 418 -6.14 12.98 -10.79
N LEU A 419 -6.07 12.72 -12.10
CA LEU A 419 -5.95 13.72 -13.16
C LEU A 419 -7.29 14.14 -13.77
N GLY A 420 -8.14 13.17 -14.13
CA GLY A 420 -9.41 13.42 -14.81
C GLY A 420 -10.65 13.31 -13.90
N GLY A 421 -10.50 12.82 -12.66
CA GLY A 421 -11.65 12.54 -11.79
C GLY A 421 -12.53 11.38 -12.27
N VAL A 422 -12.07 10.62 -13.27
CA VAL A 422 -12.78 9.48 -13.85
C VAL A 422 -12.26 8.18 -13.25
N THR A 423 -13.15 7.22 -13.01
CA THR A 423 -12.77 5.88 -12.55
C THR A 423 -12.67 4.97 -13.76
N LEU A 424 -11.45 4.52 -14.08
CA LEU A 424 -11.22 3.50 -15.10
C LEU A 424 -11.44 2.10 -14.52
N HIS A 425 -11.88 1.17 -15.37
CA HIS A 425 -11.92 -0.24 -15.04
C HIS A 425 -10.58 -0.90 -15.36
N LYS A 426 -9.98 -1.55 -14.37
CA LYS A 426 -8.78 -2.37 -14.57
C LYS A 426 -9.17 -3.58 -15.44
N ALA A 427 -8.64 -3.65 -16.65
CA ALA A 427 -8.74 -4.82 -17.51
C ALA A 427 -7.33 -5.40 -17.70
N THR A 428 -7.15 -6.66 -17.32
CA THR A 428 -5.87 -7.36 -17.47
C THR A 428 -6.08 -8.57 -18.37
N GLY A 429 -5.15 -8.82 -19.30
CA GLY A 429 -5.23 -9.90 -20.30
C GLY A 429 -5.74 -11.22 -19.73
N ALA A 430 -5.10 -11.67 -18.66
CA ALA A 430 -5.39 -12.94 -18.04
C ALA A 430 -6.75 -12.99 -17.33
N ASP A 431 -7.43 -11.86 -17.12
CA ASP A 431 -8.76 -11.81 -16.53
C ASP A 431 -9.88 -11.87 -17.57
N TRP A 432 -9.64 -11.44 -18.82
CA TRP A 432 -10.66 -11.40 -19.88
C TRP A 432 -10.47 -12.45 -20.98
N ILE A 433 -9.33 -13.13 -21.05
CA ILE A 433 -9.03 -14.09 -22.13
C ILE A 433 -10.05 -15.23 -22.23
N ASP A 434 -10.49 -15.80 -21.10
CA ASP A 434 -11.49 -16.87 -21.08
C ASP A 434 -12.86 -16.37 -21.61
N GLN A 435 -13.25 -15.15 -21.24
CA GLN A 435 -14.50 -14.54 -21.73
C GLN A 435 -14.41 -14.26 -23.24
N PHE A 436 -13.27 -13.78 -23.72
CA PHE A 436 -13.02 -13.57 -25.14
C PHE A 436 -13.05 -14.89 -25.93
N CYS A 437 -12.36 -15.93 -25.46
CA CYS A 437 -12.33 -17.24 -26.13
C CYS A 437 -13.72 -17.89 -26.19
N GLY A 438 -14.54 -17.77 -25.13
CA GLY A 438 -15.93 -18.23 -25.17
C GLY A 438 -16.78 -17.53 -26.24
N LEU A 439 -16.63 -16.20 -26.37
CA LEU A 439 -17.28 -15.43 -27.43
C LEU A 439 -16.77 -15.84 -28.82
N ALA A 440 -15.45 -15.95 -28.99
CA ALA A 440 -14.81 -16.32 -30.24
C ALA A 440 -15.20 -17.72 -30.72
N ALA A 441 -15.28 -18.70 -29.81
CA ALA A 441 -15.73 -20.05 -30.10
C ALA A 441 -17.19 -20.10 -30.55
N THR A 442 -18.05 -19.28 -29.92
CA THR A 442 -19.48 -19.18 -30.29
C THR A 442 -19.67 -18.49 -31.65
N LYS A 443 -18.88 -17.44 -31.92
CA LYS A 443 -18.99 -16.61 -33.12
C LYS A 443 -18.15 -17.12 -34.30
N GLY A 444 -17.31 -18.13 -34.10
CA GLY A 444 -16.41 -18.67 -35.13
C GLY A 444 -15.28 -17.71 -35.52
N TRP A 445 -14.77 -16.89 -34.59
CA TRP A 445 -13.67 -16.00 -34.90
C TRP A 445 -12.34 -16.75 -34.97
N ARG A 446 -11.72 -16.69 -36.14
CA ARG A 446 -10.33 -17.10 -36.41
C ARG A 446 -9.32 -16.26 -35.61
N ILE A 447 -8.46 -16.92 -34.83
CA ILE A 447 -7.44 -16.30 -33.98
C ILE A 447 -6.06 -16.79 -34.41
N PHE A 448 -5.11 -15.86 -34.51
CA PHE A 448 -3.68 -16.15 -34.66
C PHE A 448 -2.91 -15.67 -33.43
N ILE A 449 -1.97 -16.48 -32.92
CA ILE A 449 -1.16 -16.15 -31.74
C ILE A 449 0.32 -16.01 -32.14
N LEU A 450 0.85 -14.79 -32.02
CA LEU A 450 2.26 -14.46 -32.21
C LEU A 450 2.86 -14.01 -30.87
N ALA A 451 3.41 -14.93 -30.06
CA ALA A 451 3.75 -14.60 -28.69
C ALA A 451 4.83 -15.47 -28.05
N GLY A 452 5.53 -14.87 -27.07
CA GLY A 452 6.43 -15.58 -26.17
C GLY A 452 7.68 -16.13 -26.83
N ARG A 453 8.43 -16.94 -26.08
CA ARG A 453 9.57 -17.71 -26.57
C ARG A 453 9.12 -18.95 -27.35
N PRO A 454 10.01 -19.61 -28.10
CA PRO A 454 9.67 -20.87 -28.79
C PRO A 454 8.97 -21.86 -27.86
N GLY A 455 7.82 -22.40 -28.30
CA GLY A 455 7.01 -23.35 -27.54
C GLY A 455 5.87 -22.71 -26.71
N ILE A 456 5.91 -21.41 -26.40
CA ILE A 456 4.88 -20.75 -25.58
C ILE A 456 3.57 -20.62 -26.35
N ALA A 457 3.62 -20.14 -27.59
CA ALA A 457 2.43 -19.96 -28.43
C ALA A 457 1.74 -21.31 -28.71
N GLU A 458 2.52 -22.35 -29.03
CA GLU A 458 2.03 -23.70 -29.29
C GLU A 458 1.37 -24.30 -28.05
N ARG A 459 2.02 -24.18 -26.88
CA ARG A 459 1.46 -24.66 -25.62
C ARG A 459 0.18 -23.92 -25.24
N ALA A 460 0.16 -22.60 -25.41
CA ALA A 460 -1.04 -21.81 -25.14
C ALA A 460 -2.20 -22.21 -26.06
N CYS A 461 -1.94 -22.47 -27.34
CA CYS A 461 -2.96 -22.99 -28.25
C CYS A 461 -3.51 -24.35 -27.80
N ALA A 462 -2.65 -25.28 -27.40
CA ALA A 462 -3.10 -26.57 -26.90
C ALA A 462 -4.03 -26.42 -25.68
N VAL A 463 -3.66 -25.58 -24.72
CA VAL A 463 -4.46 -25.30 -23.52
C VAL A 463 -5.80 -24.64 -23.87
N LEU A 464 -5.81 -23.67 -24.80
CA LEU A 464 -7.04 -23.00 -25.22
C LEU A 464 -7.95 -23.93 -26.03
N GLN A 465 -7.40 -24.80 -26.87
CA GLN A 465 -8.17 -25.77 -27.65
C GLN A 465 -8.82 -26.82 -26.74
N GLU A 466 -8.12 -27.26 -25.69
CA GLU A 466 -8.67 -28.18 -24.68
C GLU A 466 -9.85 -27.56 -23.92
N ARG A 467 -9.73 -26.28 -23.53
CA ARG A 467 -10.79 -25.54 -22.82
C ARG A 467 -11.97 -25.15 -23.72
N TYR A 468 -11.70 -24.85 -24.98
CA TYR A 468 -12.68 -24.37 -25.96
C TYR A 468 -12.54 -25.14 -27.29
N PRO A 469 -13.11 -26.36 -27.40
CA PRO A 469 -12.92 -27.22 -28.57
C PRO A 469 -13.36 -26.62 -29.91
N SER A 470 -14.35 -25.70 -29.89
CA SER A 470 -14.86 -25.00 -31.08
C SER A 470 -14.07 -23.74 -31.44
N LEU A 471 -13.01 -23.39 -30.69
CA LEU A 471 -12.18 -22.22 -30.96
C LEU A 471 -11.39 -22.43 -32.26
N GLN A 472 -11.39 -21.41 -33.13
CA GLN A 472 -10.66 -21.46 -34.40
C GLN A 472 -9.27 -20.84 -34.26
N LEU A 473 -8.30 -21.63 -33.82
CA LEU A 473 -6.89 -21.25 -33.80
C LEU A 473 -6.27 -21.54 -35.17
N VAL A 474 -6.07 -20.50 -35.98
CA VAL A 474 -5.68 -20.64 -37.40
C VAL A 474 -4.17 -20.59 -37.63
N GLY A 475 -3.39 -20.26 -36.61
CA GLY A 475 -1.93 -20.33 -36.68
C GLY A 475 -1.24 -19.81 -35.41
N THR A 476 0.03 -20.16 -35.29
CA THR A 476 0.91 -19.74 -34.20
C THR A 476 2.32 -19.44 -34.68
N CYS A 477 3.00 -18.56 -33.95
CA CYS A 477 4.44 -18.33 -34.06
C CYS A 477 4.99 -17.77 -32.74
N ASP A 478 6.27 -18.03 -32.45
CA ASP A 478 6.97 -17.36 -31.36
C ASP A 478 7.14 -15.86 -31.65
N GLY A 479 7.11 -15.03 -30.62
CA GLY A 479 7.14 -13.58 -30.75
C GLY A 479 8.51 -13.00 -31.17
N PHE A 480 9.53 -13.84 -31.33
CA PHE A 480 10.88 -13.41 -31.67
C PHE A 480 11.40 -14.06 -32.96
N PHE A 481 10.51 -14.68 -33.75
CA PHE A 481 10.80 -15.22 -35.08
C PHE A 481 11.96 -16.23 -35.14
N HIS A 482 12.12 -17.04 -34.09
CA HIS A 482 13.11 -18.14 -34.10
C HIS A 482 12.63 -19.31 -34.95
N SER A 483 11.32 -19.58 -34.95
CA SER A 483 10.72 -20.73 -35.63
C SER A 483 10.37 -20.45 -37.09
N LYS A 484 10.03 -19.20 -37.42
CA LYS A 484 9.63 -18.73 -38.75
C LYS A 484 10.21 -17.34 -39.00
N SER A 485 10.61 -17.03 -40.23
CA SER A 485 10.97 -15.66 -40.59
C SER A 485 9.75 -14.74 -40.51
N GLU A 486 9.99 -13.46 -40.23
CA GLU A 486 8.95 -12.44 -40.18
C GLU A 486 8.10 -12.40 -41.47
N THR A 487 8.75 -12.52 -42.63
CA THR A 487 8.08 -12.61 -43.94
C THR A 487 7.14 -13.82 -44.05
N ALA A 488 7.57 -14.99 -43.57
CA ALA A 488 6.75 -16.20 -43.59
C ALA A 488 5.52 -16.07 -42.69
N VAL A 489 5.64 -15.38 -41.54
CA VAL A 489 4.51 -15.10 -40.65
C VAL A 489 3.51 -14.15 -41.32
N ILE A 490 3.97 -13.10 -41.99
CA ILE A 490 3.09 -12.19 -42.74
C ILE A 490 2.36 -12.92 -43.87
N ASP A 491 3.06 -13.79 -44.62
CA ASP A 491 2.43 -14.61 -45.67
C ASP A 491 1.36 -15.56 -45.09
N GLU A 492 1.63 -16.15 -43.93
CA GLU A 492 0.69 -17.02 -43.23
C GLU A 492 -0.53 -16.25 -42.72
N LEU A 493 -0.34 -15.04 -42.19
CA LEU A 493 -1.44 -14.14 -41.80
C LEU A 493 -2.30 -13.76 -43.01
N GLY A 494 -1.68 -13.52 -44.17
CA GLY A 494 -2.38 -13.26 -45.44
C GLY A 494 -3.24 -14.44 -45.90
N LYS A 495 -2.76 -15.68 -45.73
CA LYS A 495 -3.48 -16.91 -46.09
C LYS A 495 -4.60 -17.26 -45.10
N THR A 496 -4.32 -17.14 -43.80
CA THR A 496 -5.24 -17.56 -42.74
C THR A 496 -6.32 -16.50 -42.44
N GLN A 497 -6.03 -15.23 -42.74
CA GLN A 497 -6.91 -14.07 -42.53
C GLN A 497 -7.59 -14.06 -41.16
N PRO A 498 -6.82 -14.03 -40.05
CA PRO A 498 -7.41 -14.05 -38.72
C PRO A 498 -8.35 -12.84 -38.51
N HIS A 499 -9.39 -13.02 -37.70
CA HIS A 499 -10.18 -11.89 -37.20
C HIS A 499 -9.42 -11.15 -36.11
N VAL A 500 -8.66 -11.90 -35.28
CA VAL A 500 -7.83 -11.35 -34.21
C VAL A 500 -6.43 -11.92 -34.27
N LEU A 501 -5.44 -11.04 -34.27
CA LEU A 501 -4.03 -11.36 -34.11
C LEU A 501 -3.59 -10.91 -32.72
N PHE A 502 -3.27 -11.86 -31.84
CA PHE A 502 -2.65 -11.53 -30.56
C PHE A 502 -1.13 -11.46 -30.71
N VAL A 503 -0.53 -10.38 -30.21
CA VAL A 503 0.92 -10.14 -30.27
C VAL A 503 1.51 -10.02 -28.86
N GLY A 504 2.40 -10.93 -28.49
CA GLY A 504 3.00 -11.03 -27.15
C GLY A 504 4.52 -10.99 -27.18
N MET A 505 5.10 -9.88 -27.65
CA MET A 505 6.57 -9.67 -27.72
C MET A 505 7.12 -8.81 -26.58
N GLY A 506 6.22 -8.22 -25.78
CA GLY A 506 6.56 -7.22 -24.78
C GLY A 506 6.58 -5.80 -25.36
N THR A 507 6.30 -4.84 -24.50
CA THR A 507 6.30 -3.41 -24.83
C THR A 507 7.72 -2.85 -24.83
N PRO A 508 8.16 -2.07 -25.85
CA PRO A 508 7.38 -1.52 -26.98
C PRO A 508 7.37 -2.36 -28.27
N HIS A 509 8.10 -3.47 -28.31
CA HIS A 509 8.35 -4.21 -29.56
C HIS A 509 7.06 -4.69 -30.24
N GLN A 510 6.08 -5.16 -29.47
CA GLN A 510 4.79 -5.61 -30.01
C GLN A 510 4.02 -4.45 -30.67
N GLU A 511 4.03 -3.25 -30.09
CA GLU A 511 3.33 -2.10 -30.67
C GLU A 511 4.06 -1.58 -31.92
N GLN A 512 5.40 -1.57 -31.89
CA GLN A 512 6.22 -1.19 -33.04
C GLN A 512 6.07 -2.17 -34.22
N TRP A 513 6.03 -3.46 -33.93
CA TRP A 513 5.86 -4.50 -34.95
C TRP A 513 4.50 -4.37 -35.66
N ILE A 514 3.43 -4.16 -34.88
CA ILE A 514 2.08 -3.94 -35.43
C ILE A 514 2.05 -2.65 -36.27
N ASP A 515 2.62 -1.55 -35.77
CA ASP A 515 2.64 -0.27 -36.50
C ASP A 515 3.39 -0.38 -37.84
N HIS A 516 4.53 -1.09 -37.85
CA HIS A 516 5.32 -1.33 -39.07
C HIS A 516 4.57 -2.19 -40.10
N HIS A 517 3.81 -3.18 -39.64
CA HIS A 517 3.11 -4.14 -40.52
C HIS A 517 1.62 -3.85 -40.68
N HIS A 518 1.12 -2.72 -40.19
CA HIS A 518 -0.31 -2.39 -40.20
C HIS A 518 -0.93 -2.49 -41.61
N GLY A 519 -0.17 -2.06 -42.64
CA GLY A 519 -0.61 -2.16 -44.04
C GLY A 519 -0.74 -3.59 -44.58
N ALA A 520 0.02 -4.54 -44.02
CA ALA A 520 -0.02 -5.96 -44.39
C ALA A 520 -1.07 -6.77 -43.60
N LEU A 521 -1.79 -6.14 -42.68
CA LEU A 521 -2.78 -6.76 -41.80
C LEU A 521 -4.21 -6.21 -42.04
N PRO A 522 -4.73 -6.25 -43.27
CA PRO A 522 -6.09 -5.81 -43.55
C PRO A 522 -7.10 -6.73 -42.85
N HIS A 523 -8.26 -6.17 -42.47
CA HIS A 523 -9.38 -6.90 -41.87
C HIS A 523 -9.12 -7.63 -40.55
N THR A 524 -8.02 -7.32 -39.86
CA THR A 524 -7.59 -8.00 -38.64
C THR A 524 -7.56 -7.03 -37.45
N VAL A 525 -8.11 -7.44 -36.30
CA VAL A 525 -7.91 -6.73 -35.04
C VAL A 525 -6.56 -7.15 -34.44
N CYS A 526 -5.61 -6.23 -34.40
CA CYS A 526 -4.29 -6.46 -33.83
C CYS A 526 -4.30 -6.11 -32.34
N TRP A 527 -4.03 -7.11 -31.49
CA TRP A 527 -4.13 -6.98 -30.04
C TRP A 527 -2.81 -7.33 -29.36
N PRO A 528 -2.00 -6.33 -28.97
CA PRO A 528 -0.81 -6.54 -28.16
C PRO A 528 -1.20 -6.92 -26.73
N VAL A 529 -0.67 -8.03 -26.22
CA VAL A 529 -1.07 -8.64 -24.94
C VAL A 529 0.10 -8.91 -23.99
N GLY A 530 1.34 -8.58 -24.38
CA GLY A 530 2.52 -8.82 -23.56
C GLY A 530 2.65 -10.29 -23.16
N ALA A 531 2.91 -10.55 -21.88
CA ALA A 531 3.14 -11.90 -21.34
C ALA A 531 1.84 -12.69 -21.06
N LEU A 532 0.73 -12.38 -21.73
CA LEU A 532 -0.55 -13.08 -21.53
C LEU A 532 -0.40 -14.60 -21.72
N PHE A 533 0.27 -15.01 -22.80
CA PHE A 533 0.36 -16.42 -23.14
C PHE A 533 1.36 -17.20 -22.30
N ASP A 534 2.31 -16.55 -21.64
CA ASP A 534 3.13 -17.18 -20.60
C ASP A 534 2.27 -17.66 -19.41
N TYR A 535 1.17 -16.94 -19.09
CA TYR A 535 0.19 -17.37 -18.09
C TYR A 535 -0.76 -18.46 -18.61
N VAL A 536 -1.18 -18.38 -19.87
CA VAL A 536 -2.07 -19.39 -20.48
C VAL A 536 -1.34 -20.71 -20.69
N ALA A 537 -0.06 -20.67 -21.06
CA ALA A 537 0.82 -21.83 -21.16
C ALA A 537 1.27 -22.39 -19.80
N GLU A 538 0.88 -21.74 -18.69
CA GLU A 538 1.18 -22.12 -17.31
C GLU A 538 2.69 -22.12 -16.98
N VAL A 539 3.49 -21.36 -17.73
CA VAL A 539 4.93 -21.20 -17.51
C VAL A 539 5.22 -20.15 -16.42
N GLU A 540 4.46 -19.05 -16.41
CA GLU A 540 4.50 -18.10 -15.28
C GLU A 540 3.33 -18.34 -14.32
N PRO A 541 3.58 -18.49 -13.00
CA PRO A 541 2.50 -18.64 -12.02
C PRO A 541 1.73 -17.33 -11.86
N ARG A 542 0.38 -17.42 -11.97
CA ARG A 542 -0.52 -16.30 -11.67
C ARG A 542 -0.39 -15.91 -10.20
N ALA A 543 -0.43 -14.60 -9.94
CA ALA A 543 -0.46 -14.09 -8.58
C ALA A 543 -1.66 -14.67 -7.79
N PRO A 544 -1.49 -15.00 -6.50
CA PRO A 544 -2.59 -15.42 -5.64
C PRO A 544 -3.77 -14.46 -5.75
N ARG A 545 -5.00 -15.00 -5.67
CA ARG A 545 -6.24 -14.21 -5.85
C ARG A 545 -6.27 -12.96 -4.95
N TRP A 546 -5.77 -13.07 -3.73
CA TRP A 546 -5.70 -11.94 -2.79
C TRP A 546 -4.77 -10.83 -3.27
N MET A 547 -3.62 -11.15 -3.87
CA MET A 547 -2.68 -10.16 -4.43
C MET A 547 -3.24 -9.50 -5.69
N ARG A 548 -3.92 -10.27 -6.55
CA ARG A 548 -4.60 -9.75 -7.75
C ARG A 548 -5.73 -8.81 -7.39
N ALA A 549 -6.50 -9.19 -6.36
CA ALA A 549 -7.54 -8.34 -5.79
C ALA A 549 -6.90 -7.05 -5.30
N THR A 550 -5.95 -7.10 -4.36
CA THR A 550 -5.33 -5.91 -3.70
C THR A 550 -4.50 -5.02 -4.62
N GLY A 551 -4.37 -5.34 -5.91
CA GLY A 551 -3.52 -4.60 -6.84
C GLY A 551 -2.02 -4.81 -6.61
N LEU A 552 -1.64 -5.81 -5.78
CA LEU A 552 -0.26 -6.20 -5.48
C LEU A 552 0.32 -7.20 -6.48
N GLU A 553 -0.33 -7.40 -7.62
CA GLU A 553 0.15 -8.29 -8.68
C GLU A 553 1.55 -7.88 -9.18
N TRP A 554 1.88 -6.58 -9.18
CA TRP A 554 3.22 -6.11 -9.49
C TRP A 554 4.28 -6.60 -8.50
N ALA A 555 3.93 -6.73 -7.21
CA ALA A 555 4.83 -7.22 -6.18
C ALA A 555 5.05 -8.73 -6.32
N TRP A 556 4.00 -9.49 -6.64
CA TRP A 556 4.15 -10.91 -7.01
C TRP A 556 5.07 -11.09 -8.20
N ARG A 557 4.86 -10.31 -9.28
CA ARG A 557 5.71 -10.37 -10.47
C ARG A 557 7.18 -10.04 -10.14
N LEU A 558 7.42 -9.07 -9.27
CA LEU A 558 8.78 -8.76 -8.79
C LEU A 558 9.39 -9.89 -7.96
N LEU A 559 8.60 -10.61 -7.16
CA LEU A 559 9.09 -11.76 -6.41
C LEU A 559 9.43 -12.96 -7.31
N VAL A 560 8.62 -13.20 -8.35
CA VAL A 560 8.83 -14.30 -9.30
C VAL A 560 10.03 -14.05 -10.21
N ASP A 561 10.21 -12.81 -10.69
CA ASP A 561 11.37 -12.42 -11.50
C ASP A 561 11.99 -11.10 -11.00
N PRO A 562 12.80 -11.14 -9.93
CA PRO A 562 13.40 -9.96 -9.35
C PRO A 562 14.38 -9.28 -10.32
N ARG A 563 15.20 -10.06 -11.02
CA ARG A 563 16.26 -9.53 -11.90
C ARG A 563 15.71 -8.89 -13.17
N GLY A 564 14.67 -9.47 -13.77
CA GLY A 564 14.05 -8.91 -14.97
C GLY A 564 13.11 -7.74 -14.69
N LYS A 565 12.44 -7.72 -13.53
CA LYS A 565 11.34 -6.78 -13.27
C LYS A 565 11.66 -5.64 -12.27
N TRP A 566 12.81 -5.66 -11.56
CA TRP A 566 13.14 -4.62 -10.57
C TRP A 566 13.18 -3.20 -11.15
N ARG A 567 13.81 -2.98 -12.31
CA ARG A 567 13.89 -1.63 -12.92
C ARG A 567 12.49 -1.07 -13.19
N ARG A 568 11.60 -1.93 -13.69
CA ARG A 568 10.23 -1.55 -14.03
C ARG A 568 9.39 -1.20 -12.81
N TYR A 569 9.51 -1.95 -11.71
CA TYR A 569 8.66 -1.76 -10.54
C TYR A 569 9.28 -0.87 -9.45
N VAL A 570 10.56 -1.04 -9.13
CA VAL A 570 11.23 -0.28 -8.06
C VAL A 570 11.57 1.14 -8.49
N LEU A 571 12.06 1.33 -9.73
CA LEU A 571 12.36 2.67 -10.26
C LEU A 571 11.20 3.22 -11.10
N GLY A 572 10.57 2.37 -11.91
CA GLY A 572 9.51 2.80 -12.82
C GLY A 572 8.22 3.23 -12.13
N ASN A 573 7.76 2.54 -11.06
CA ASN A 573 6.53 2.96 -10.38
C ASN A 573 6.67 4.33 -9.69
N PRO A 574 7.74 4.63 -8.92
CA PRO A 574 7.96 5.98 -8.39
C PRO A 574 8.07 7.04 -9.48
N LEU A 575 8.78 6.75 -10.57
CA LEU A 575 8.88 7.67 -11.71
C LEU A 575 7.51 7.94 -12.36
N PHE A 576 6.67 6.92 -12.49
CA PHE A 576 5.31 7.06 -13.01
C PHE A 576 4.48 7.96 -12.10
N VAL A 577 4.50 7.70 -10.78
CA VAL A 577 3.81 8.55 -9.80
C VAL A 577 4.30 9.99 -9.87
N TYR A 578 5.62 10.21 -9.92
CA TYR A 578 6.21 11.54 -10.08
C TYR A 578 5.67 12.24 -11.35
N ARG A 579 5.66 11.57 -12.50
CA ARG A 579 5.17 12.14 -13.76
C ARG A 579 3.68 12.47 -13.71
N VAL A 580 2.86 11.59 -13.15
CA VAL A 580 1.42 11.83 -12.96
C VAL A 580 1.21 13.04 -12.04
N LEU A 581 1.96 13.15 -10.95
CA LEU A 581 1.91 14.32 -10.06
C LEU A 581 2.35 15.59 -10.80
N CYS A 582 3.40 15.54 -11.62
CA CYS A 582 3.82 16.66 -12.46
C CYS A 582 2.76 17.07 -13.50
N GLN A 583 2.07 16.12 -14.13
CA GLN A 583 0.97 16.43 -15.05
C GLN A 583 -0.17 17.14 -14.31
N LYS A 584 -0.57 16.62 -13.14
CA LYS A 584 -1.60 17.24 -12.30
C LYS A 584 -1.23 18.68 -11.95
N TRP A 585 0.05 18.88 -11.68
CA TRP A 585 0.64 20.16 -11.33
C TRP A 585 0.76 21.16 -12.49
N ARG A 586 0.58 20.69 -13.74
CA ARG A 586 0.50 21.54 -14.94
C ARG A 586 -0.94 21.83 -15.38
N GLN A 587 -1.91 20.99 -14.99
CA GLN A 587 -3.34 21.18 -15.24
C GLN A 587 -4.00 22.19 -14.28
N HIS A 588 -3.31 22.49 -13.17
CA HIS A 588 -3.61 23.54 -12.19
C HIS A 588 -2.46 24.53 -12.16
#